data_AF-A0A316LE15-F1
#
_entry.id   AF-A0A316LE15-F1
#
_cell.length_a   1.000
_cell.length_b   1.000
_cell.length_c   1.000
_cell.angle_alpha   90.00
_cell.angle_beta   90.00
_cell.angle_gamma   90.00
#
_symmetry.space_group_name_H-M   'P 1'
#
loop_
_entity.id
_entity.type
_entity.pdbx_description
1 polymer ?
#
loop_
_entity_poly.entity_id
_entity_poly.type
_entity_poly.pdbx_seq_one_letter_code
_entity_poly.pdbx_strand_id
1 'polypeptide(L)'
;MFADLSGTEISHFYLYRRFMQSTIEKIKEIVTEAMNKEDIIVCSVSYEKENNYNFLKIVLDKVNGIDLDTIVEATNIINPLLDEYDLISEEYVLDISSKERG
;
A
#
# COMPACT_ATOMS: atom_id res chain seq x y z
N MET A 1 -32.86 12.75 31.75
CA MET A 1 -31.93 13.73 31.18
C MET A 1 -31.46 13.13 29.86
N PHE A 2 -31.98 13.64 28.75
CA PHE A 2 -31.91 13.07 27.40
C PHE A 2 -30.47 13.14 26.85
N ALA A 3 -29.87 12.02 26.43
CA ALA A 3 -29.87 11.42 25.07
C ALA A 3 -28.68 11.91 24.20
N ASP A 4 -28.08 10.94 23.50
CA ASP A 4 -27.27 11.09 22.27
C ASP A 4 -25.76 11.41 22.39
N LEU A 5 -24.92 10.37 22.44
CA LEU A 5 -23.52 10.39 21.94
C LEU A 5 -23.03 8.94 21.69
N SER A 6 -23.70 8.17 20.82
CA SER A 6 -23.13 6.87 20.34
C SER A 6 -23.45 6.52 18.89
N GLY A 7 -23.87 7.49 18.07
CA GLY A 7 -24.29 7.27 16.68
C GLY A 7 -23.27 7.63 15.60
N THR A 8 -22.27 8.47 15.88
CA THR A 8 -21.38 9.04 14.83
C THR A 8 -20.06 8.30 14.66
N GLU A 9 -19.57 7.57 15.67
CA GLU A 9 -18.23 6.96 15.64
C GLU A 9 -18.17 5.68 14.78
N ILE A 10 -19.27 4.93 14.69
CA ILE A 10 -19.32 3.65 13.95
C ILE A 10 -19.29 3.91 12.43
N SER A 11 -19.94 4.99 11.97
CA SER A 11 -19.97 5.35 10.54
C SER A 11 -18.59 5.75 10.02
N HIS A 12 -17.79 6.47 10.82
CA HIS A 12 -16.47 6.92 10.40
C HIS A 12 -15.52 5.74 10.18
N PHE A 13 -15.55 4.75 11.08
CA PHE A 13 -14.74 3.53 10.94
C PHE A 13 -15.12 2.69 9.71
N TYR A 14 -16.42 2.51 9.44
CA TYR A 14 -16.88 1.76 8.26
C TYR A 14 -16.55 2.46 6.94
N LEU A 15 -16.69 3.79 6.89
CA LEU A 15 -16.34 4.59 5.70
C LEU A 15 -14.83 4.56 5.44
N TYR A 16 -14.02 4.76 6.48
CA TYR A 16 -12.57 4.71 6.40
C TYR A 16 -12.08 3.34 5.91
N ARG A 17 -12.61 2.24 6.47
CA ARG A 17 -12.28 0.88 6.02
C ARG A 17 -12.61 0.64 4.54
N ARG A 18 -13.73 1.19 4.06
CA ARG A 18 -14.14 1.07 2.65
C ARG A 18 -13.25 1.91 1.73
N PHE A 19 -12.89 3.11 2.16
CA PHE A 19 -11.99 3.99 1.44
C PHE A 19 -10.58 3.38 1.30
N MET A 20 -10.03 2.82 2.39
CA MET A 20 -8.73 2.17 2.36
C MET A 20 -8.67 0.96 1.46
N GLN A 21 -9.72 0.12 1.42
CA GLN A 21 -9.73 -1.01 0.47
C GLN A 21 -9.60 -0.53 -0.96
N SER A 22 -10.43 0.44 -1.37
CA SER A 22 -10.36 0.98 -2.74
C SER A 22 -9.02 1.66 -3.03
N THR A 23 -8.41 2.30 -2.03
CA THR A 23 -7.09 2.90 -2.13
C THR A 23 -6.01 1.84 -2.35
N ILE A 24 -5.98 0.78 -1.55
CA ILE A 24 -5.02 -0.33 -1.68
C ILE A 24 -5.16 -1.01 -3.05
N GLU A 25 -6.39 -1.20 -3.53
CA GLU A 25 -6.65 -1.75 -4.87
C GLU A 25 -6.05 -0.87 -5.96
N LYS A 26 -6.26 0.46 -5.89
CA LYS A 26 -5.64 1.40 -6.83
C LYS A 26 -4.11 1.38 -6.76
N ILE A 27 -3.53 1.44 -5.56
CA ILE A 27 -2.08 1.34 -5.37
C ILE A 27 -1.58 0.06 -6.03
N LYS A 28 -2.24 -1.06 -5.77
CA LYS A 28 -1.88 -2.34 -6.37
C LYS A 28 -1.92 -2.29 -7.88
N GLU A 29 -2.97 -1.74 -8.49
CA GLU A 29 -3.05 -1.61 -9.97
C GLU A 29 -1.92 -0.74 -10.53
N ILE A 30 -1.70 0.45 -9.94
CA ILE A 30 -0.67 1.41 -10.37
C ILE A 30 0.73 0.79 -10.26
N VAL A 31 1.03 0.20 -9.10
CA VAL A 31 2.31 -0.46 -8.85
C VAL A 31 2.46 -1.67 -9.76
N THR A 32 1.40 -2.45 -9.98
CA THR A 32 1.44 -3.60 -10.92
C THR A 32 1.76 -3.14 -12.33
N GLU A 33 1.10 -2.10 -12.83
CA GLU A 33 1.36 -1.58 -14.18
C GLU A 33 2.81 -1.08 -14.33
N ALA A 34 3.32 -0.38 -13.32
CA ALA A 34 4.69 0.10 -13.30
C ALA A 34 5.71 -1.05 -13.25
N MET A 35 5.50 -2.03 -12.38
CA MET A 35 6.38 -3.18 -12.20
C MET A 35 6.35 -4.15 -13.39
N ASN A 36 5.22 -4.27 -14.08
CA ASN A 36 5.09 -5.11 -15.26
C ASN A 36 5.99 -4.63 -16.42
N LYS A 37 6.30 -3.33 -16.49
CA LYS A 37 7.29 -2.79 -17.45
C LYS A 37 8.72 -3.26 -17.17
N GLU A 38 9.01 -3.55 -15.91
CA GLU A 38 10.32 -4.00 -15.42
C GLU A 38 10.46 -5.53 -15.32
N ASP A 39 9.47 -6.26 -15.87
CA ASP A 39 9.36 -7.73 -15.76
C ASP A 39 9.24 -8.21 -14.29
N ILE A 40 8.64 -7.38 -13.44
CA ILE A 40 8.38 -7.65 -12.02
C ILE A 40 6.88 -7.89 -11.80
N ILE A 41 6.57 -8.87 -10.97
CA ILE A 41 5.21 -9.30 -10.64
C ILE A 41 4.88 -8.81 -9.23
N VAL A 42 3.81 -8.04 -9.06
CA VAL A 42 3.33 -7.66 -7.72
C VAL A 42 2.56 -8.83 -7.12
N CYS A 43 3.09 -9.42 -6.04
CA CYS A 43 2.49 -10.55 -5.36
C CYS A 43 1.32 -10.11 -4.47
N SER A 44 1.53 -9.10 -3.63
CA SER A 44 0.48 -8.52 -2.78
C SER A 44 0.85 -7.12 -2.33
N VAL A 45 -0.18 -6.31 -2.07
CA VAL A 45 -0.06 -4.99 -1.45
C VAL A 45 -0.96 -4.99 -0.23
N SER A 46 -0.39 -4.64 0.92
CA SER A 46 -1.08 -4.60 2.20
C SER A 46 -0.75 -3.30 2.92
N TYR A 47 -1.76 -2.70 3.53
CA TYR A 47 -1.57 -1.53 4.38
C TYR A 47 -1.91 -1.90 5.82
N GLU A 48 -0.91 -1.83 6.69
CA GLU A 48 -1.01 -2.21 8.09
C GLU A 48 -0.80 -0.98 8.97
N LYS A 49 -1.73 -0.74 9.91
CA LYS A 49 -1.60 0.32 10.90
C LYS A 49 -1.15 -0.29 12.22
N GLU A 50 0.13 -0.11 12.57
CA GLU A 50 0.69 -0.55 13.84
C GLU A 50 0.91 0.64 14.78
N ASN A 51 0.13 0.67 15.87
CA ASN A 51 0.12 1.75 16.85
C ASN A 51 -0.18 3.11 16.20
N ASN A 52 0.85 3.95 16.06
CA ASN A 52 0.81 5.30 15.51
C ASN A 52 1.48 5.40 14.13
N TYR A 53 1.99 4.29 13.59
CA TYR A 53 2.67 4.25 12.32
C TYR A 53 1.86 3.42 11.34
N ASN A 54 1.80 3.90 10.11
CA ASN A 54 1.23 3.13 9.02
C ASN A 54 2.36 2.50 8.21
N PHE A 55 2.16 1.28 7.74
CA PHE A 55 3.13 0.53 6.95
C PHE A 55 2.46 0.07 5.66
N LEU A 56 2.95 0.55 4.53
CA LEU A 56 2.55 0.08 3.22
C LEU A 56 3.52 -0.99 2.77
N LYS A 57 3.12 -2.26 2.92
CA LYS A 57 3.92 -3.43 2.56
C LYS A 57 3.58 -3.87 1.15
N ILE A 58 4.59 -3.91 0.29
CA ILE A 58 4.47 -4.32 -1.10
C ILE A 58 5.41 -5.51 -1.32
N VAL A 59 4.84 -6.65 -1.68
CA VAL A 59 5.60 -7.87 -1.99
C VAL A 59 5.70 -8.00 -3.49
N LEU A 60 6.93 -8.00 -4.00
CA LEU A 60 7.28 -8.15 -5.41
C LEU A 60 7.88 -9.54 -5.67
N ASP A 61 7.63 -10.14 -6.82
CA ASP A 61 8.22 -11.40 -7.28
C ASP A 61 8.82 -11.17 -8.68
N LYS A 62 9.97 -11.77 -8.97
CA LYS A 62 10.58 -11.70 -10.30
C LYS A 62 11.07 -13.09 -10.68
N VAL A 63 10.82 -13.50 -11.93
CA VAL A 63 11.19 -14.84 -12.41
C VAL A 63 12.70 -15.07 -12.31
N ASN A 64 13.49 -14.02 -12.53
CA ASN A 64 14.95 -14.07 -12.49
C ASN A 64 15.55 -13.77 -11.10
N GLY A 65 14.72 -13.69 -10.05
CA GLY A 65 15.14 -13.18 -8.74
C GLY A 65 15.08 -11.65 -8.67
N ILE A 66 14.96 -11.13 -7.45
CA ILE A 66 14.98 -9.68 -7.18
C ILE A 66 16.30 -9.37 -6.51
N ASP A 67 17.10 -8.52 -7.17
CA ASP A 67 18.33 -7.97 -6.62
C ASP A 67 18.06 -6.64 -5.91
N LEU A 68 19.06 -6.17 -5.15
CA LEU A 68 18.97 -4.92 -4.42
C LEU A 68 18.76 -3.70 -5.35
N ASP A 69 19.33 -3.74 -6.55
CA ASP A 69 19.13 -2.73 -7.58
C ASP A 69 17.66 -2.63 -7.98
N THR A 70 17.00 -3.78 -8.21
CA THR A 70 15.58 -3.84 -8.53
C THR A 70 14.69 -3.32 -7.40
N ILE A 71 15.04 -3.56 -6.13
CA ILE A 71 14.31 -2.97 -4.99
C ILE A 71 14.43 -1.45 -5.01
N VAL A 72 15.62 -0.92 -5.29
CA VAL A 72 15.88 0.52 -5.35
C VAL A 72 15.14 1.16 -6.52
N GLU A 73 15.16 0.54 -7.70
CA GLU A 73 14.41 1.01 -8.87
C GLU A 73 12.90 0.97 -8.62
N ALA A 74 12.38 -0.16 -8.12
CA ALA A 74 10.97 -0.29 -7.76
C ALA A 74 10.56 0.81 -6.77
N THR A 75 11.37 1.07 -5.75
CA THR A 75 11.12 2.15 -4.80
C THR A 75 11.13 3.52 -5.48
N ASN A 76 12.10 3.81 -6.35
CA ASN A 76 12.16 5.08 -7.09
C ASN A 76 11.01 5.28 -8.06
N ILE A 77 10.37 4.21 -8.54
CA ILE A 77 9.19 4.27 -9.40
C ILE A 77 7.91 4.39 -8.57
N ILE A 78 7.79 3.58 -7.51
CA ILE A 78 6.61 3.52 -6.64
C ILE A 78 6.46 4.83 -5.84
N ASN A 79 7.57 5.38 -5.33
CA ASN A 79 7.53 6.57 -4.49
C ASN A 79 6.86 7.78 -5.18
N PRO A 80 7.27 8.21 -6.40
CA PRO A 80 6.59 9.29 -7.10
C PRO A 80 5.18 8.92 -7.57
N LEU A 81 4.88 7.65 -7.85
CA LEU A 81 3.50 7.23 -8.14
C LEU A 81 2.60 7.41 -6.92
N LEU A 82 3.05 7.00 -5.73
CA LEU A 82 2.26 7.21 -4.51
C LEU A 82 2.07 8.70 -4.20
N ASP A 83 3.10 9.51 -4.44
CA ASP A 83 3.07 10.96 -4.24
C ASP A 83 2.12 11.65 -5.25
N GLU A 84 2.16 11.29 -6.53
CA GLU A 84 1.29 11.85 -7.57
C GLU A 84 -0.19 11.54 -7.32
N TYR A 85 -0.48 10.31 -6.88
CA TYR A 85 -1.85 9.90 -6.62
C TYR A 85 -2.36 10.34 -5.24
N ASP A 86 -1.48 10.79 -4.34
CA ASP A 86 -1.76 11.28 -2.98
C ASP A 86 -2.83 10.45 -2.24
N LEU A 87 -2.66 9.12 -2.29
CA LEU A 87 -3.74 8.20 -1.88
C LEU A 87 -3.88 8.08 -0.36
N ILE A 88 -2.82 8.39 0.38
CA ILE A 88 -2.73 8.22 1.82
C ILE A 88 -2.31 9.55 2.43
N SER A 89 -3.25 10.25 3.04
CA SER A 89 -2.98 11.55 3.69
C SER A 89 -2.25 11.42 5.03
N GLU A 90 -2.17 10.22 5.60
CA GLU A 90 -1.45 9.94 6.84
C GLU A 90 0.00 9.52 6.55
N GLU A 91 0.94 9.84 7.45
CA GLU A 91 2.33 9.39 7.33
C GLU A 91 2.40 7.86 7.35
N TYR A 92 3.14 7.28 6.40
CA TYR A 92 3.36 5.86 6.30
C TYR A 92 4.81 5.53 5.96
N VAL A 93 5.23 4.33 6.33
CA VAL A 93 6.50 3.73 5.97
C VAL A 93 6.26 2.80 4.80
N LEU A 94 6.90 3.10 3.66
CA LEU A 94 6.90 2.23 2.49
C LEU A 94 7.90 1.09 2.73
N ASP A 95 7.41 -0.14 2.75
CA ASP A 95 8.21 -1.35 2.90
C ASP A 95 8.03 -2.20 1.64
N ILE A 96 9.09 -2.28 0.84
CA ILE A 96 9.12 -3.07 -0.38
C ILE A 96 10.01 -4.28 -0.14
N SER A 97 9.42 -5.46 -0.27
CA SER A 97 10.10 -6.73 -0.07
C SER A 97 9.95 -7.62 -1.28
N SER A 98 10.98 -8.43 -1.54
CA SER A 98 10.90 -9.50 -2.52
C SER A 98 10.24 -10.73 -1.90
N LYS A 99 9.46 -11.45 -2.68
CA LYS A 99 8.93 -12.76 -2.32
C LYS A 99 10.09 -13.73 -2.13
N GLU A 100 10.41 -14.04 -0.87
CA GLU A 100 11.32 -15.13 -0.56
C GLU A 100 10.64 -16.45 -0.96
N ARG A 101 11.07 -17.04 -2.08
CA ARG A 101 10.80 -18.44 -2.37
C ARG A 101 11.73 -19.29 -1.50
N GLY A 102 11.30 -19.51 -0.25
CA GLY A 102 11.91 -20.50 0.64
C GLY A 102 11.76 -21.91 0.10
#